data_AF-A0A1G8C8N7-F1
#
_entry.id   AF-A0A1G8C8N7-F1
#
_cell.length_a   1.000
_cell.length_b   1.000
_cell.length_c   1.000
_cell.angle_alpha   90.00
_cell.angle_beta   90.00
_cell.angle_gamma   90.00
#
_symmetry.space_group_name_H-M   'P 1'
#
loop_
_entity.id
_entity.type
_entity.pdbx_description
1 polymer ?
#
loop_
_entity_poly.entity_id
_entity_poly.type
_entity_poly.pdbx_seq_one_letter_code
_entity_poly.pdbx_strand_id
1 'polypeptide(L)'
;MKMNDLIQPLNRIEIADMIATAFPPSRPARSQAYRVGVEKALETASAGLRLNDLYETGTVAFDAFHAGVAEGRAIWARHIAAKAALPRRLLAPANASDLLAAELIQAGQIITVMLNHMTAVQLGDVRLQLEKQGVVTSAGYASRAPERQAALVAAGFAEA
;
A
#
# COMPACT_ATOMS: atom_id res chain seq x y z
N MET A 1 -2.76 -23.25 11.71
CA MET A 1 -1.83 -23.52 10.59
C MET A 1 -0.47 -23.89 11.16
N LYS A 2 0.21 -24.92 10.65
CA LYS A 2 1.54 -25.28 11.17
C LYS A 2 2.59 -24.35 10.57
N MET A 3 3.66 -24.06 11.32
CA MET A 3 4.75 -23.19 10.85
C MET A 3 5.30 -23.65 9.49
N ASN A 4 5.40 -24.97 9.28
CA ASN A 4 5.88 -25.54 8.02
C ASN A 4 4.97 -25.26 6.80
N ASP A 5 3.70 -24.92 6.99
CA ASP A 5 2.79 -24.57 5.90
C ASP A 5 3.01 -23.11 5.44
N LEU A 6 3.56 -22.26 6.32
CA LEU A 6 3.87 -20.86 6.03
C LEU A 6 5.10 -20.71 5.15
N ILE A 7 6.15 -21.49 5.41
CA ILE A 7 7.49 -21.38 4.81
C ILE A 7 7.71 -22.32 3.61
N GLN A 8 6.64 -22.86 3.01
CA GLN A 8 6.77 -23.64 1.78
C GLN A 8 7.29 -22.76 0.62
N PRO A 9 8.06 -23.35 -0.32
CA PRO A 9 8.40 -22.71 -1.57
C PRO A 9 7.19 -22.17 -2.32
N LEU A 10 7.26 -20.88 -2.66
CA LEU A 10 6.30 -20.27 -3.57
C LEU A 10 6.41 -20.94 -4.94
N ASN A 11 5.28 -21.32 -5.51
CA ASN A 11 5.24 -21.75 -6.90
C ASN A 11 5.26 -20.54 -7.86
N ARG A 12 5.49 -20.78 -9.16
CA ARG A 12 5.58 -19.70 -10.16
C ARG A 12 4.30 -18.87 -10.29
N ILE A 13 3.13 -19.46 -10.07
CA ILE A 13 1.84 -18.75 -10.14
C ILE A 13 1.71 -17.80 -8.96
N GLU A 14 2.02 -18.26 -7.74
CA GLU A 14 2.02 -17.41 -6.54
C GLU A 14 3.01 -16.23 -6.69
N ILE A 15 4.20 -16.50 -7.22
CA ILE A 15 5.19 -15.44 -7.48
C ILE A 15 4.65 -14.43 -8.49
N ALA A 16 4.06 -14.89 -9.59
CA ALA A 16 3.47 -14.02 -10.62
C ALA A 16 2.32 -13.16 -10.06
N ASP A 17 1.44 -13.73 -9.25
CA ASP A 17 0.34 -13.02 -8.59
C ASP A 17 0.85 -11.97 -7.62
N MET A 18 1.88 -12.30 -6.83
CA MET A 18 2.51 -11.37 -5.88
C MET A 18 3.18 -10.21 -6.62
N ILE A 19 3.81 -10.47 -7.77
CA ILE A 19 4.41 -9.44 -8.63
C ILE A 19 3.34 -8.56 -9.28
N ALA A 20 2.28 -9.15 -9.83
CA ALA A 20 1.19 -8.42 -10.45
C ALA A 20 0.46 -7.51 -9.44
N THR A 21 0.34 -7.97 -8.20
CA THR A 21 -0.21 -7.19 -7.08
C THR A 21 0.74 -6.05 -6.67
N ALA A 22 2.05 -6.30 -6.66
CA ALA A 22 3.04 -5.28 -6.29
C ALA A 22 3.25 -4.22 -7.39
N PHE A 23 3.08 -4.61 -8.65
CA PHE A 23 3.30 -3.77 -9.84
C PHE A 23 2.07 -3.82 -10.77
N PRO A 24 0.94 -3.24 -10.36
CA PRO A 24 -0.23 -3.14 -11.23
C PRO A 24 0.08 -2.25 -12.45
N PRO A 25 -0.73 -2.31 -13.52
CA PRO A 25 -0.51 -1.50 -14.72
C PRO A 25 -0.44 0.02 -14.46
N SER A 26 -1.15 0.52 -13.44
CA SER A 26 -1.10 1.91 -12.99
C SER A 26 0.22 2.31 -12.32
N ARG A 27 1.00 1.31 -11.86
CA ARG A 27 2.28 1.51 -11.18
C ARG A 27 3.25 0.37 -11.51
N PRO A 28 3.85 0.40 -12.71
CA PRO A 28 4.81 -0.62 -13.10
C PRO A 28 6.09 -0.53 -12.26
N ALA A 29 6.88 -1.59 -12.30
CA ALA A 29 8.21 -1.61 -11.71
C ALA A 29 9.07 -0.48 -12.28
N ARG A 30 9.90 0.12 -11.41
CA ARG A 30 10.72 1.31 -11.74
C ARG A 30 11.80 1.03 -12.78
N SER A 31 12.21 -0.24 -12.90
CA SER A 31 13.13 -0.73 -13.93
C SER A 31 13.04 -2.25 -14.04
N GLN A 32 13.60 -2.81 -15.11
CA GLN A 32 13.71 -4.26 -15.27
C GLN A 32 14.60 -4.89 -14.19
N ALA A 33 15.74 -4.27 -13.87
CA ALA A 33 16.64 -4.79 -12.83
C ALA A 33 15.97 -4.84 -11.45
N TYR A 34 15.17 -3.82 -11.12
CA TYR A 34 14.37 -3.80 -9.89
C TYR A 34 13.34 -4.94 -9.88
N ARG A 35 12.60 -5.14 -10.98
CA ARG A 35 11.65 -6.24 -11.11
C ARG A 35 12.32 -7.61 -10.93
N VAL A 36 13.45 -7.83 -11.59
CA VAL A 36 14.23 -9.07 -11.50
C VAL A 36 14.71 -9.32 -10.06
N GLY A 37 15.11 -8.26 -9.33
CA GLY A 37 15.48 -8.37 -7.92
C GLY A 37 14.32 -8.85 -7.04
N VAL A 38 13.11 -8.32 -7.28
CA VAL A 38 11.88 -8.74 -6.58
C VAL A 38 11.56 -10.21 -6.88
N GLU A 39 11.57 -10.59 -8.16
CA GLU A 39 11.35 -11.97 -8.62
C GLU A 39 12.32 -12.95 -7.94
N LYS A 40 13.62 -12.66 -7.99
CA LYS A 40 14.65 -13.52 -7.38
C LYS A 40 14.53 -13.61 -5.86
N ALA A 41 14.14 -12.52 -5.21
CA ALA A 41 13.90 -12.54 -3.77
C ALA A 41 12.72 -13.43 -3.40
N LEU A 42 11.63 -13.42 -4.18
CA LEU A 42 10.47 -14.28 -3.96
C LEU A 42 10.77 -15.76 -4.26
N GLU A 43 11.51 -16.04 -5.34
CA GLU A 43 11.96 -17.41 -5.68
C GLU A 43 12.82 -18.05 -4.58
N THR A 44 13.61 -17.23 -3.87
CA THR A 44 14.57 -17.70 -2.87
C THR A 44 14.08 -17.57 -1.41
N ALA A 45 12.98 -16.85 -1.18
CA ALA A 45 12.56 -16.36 0.14
C ALA A 45 12.28 -17.46 1.18
N SER A 46 11.68 -18.55 0.73
CA SER A 46 11.29 -19.72 1.54
C SER A 46 12.39 -20.78 1.62
N ALA A 47 13.27 -20.83 0.62
CA ALA A 47 14.30 -21.85 0.48
C ALA A 47 15.60 -21.51 1.23
N GLY A 48 15.70 -20.30 1.79
CA GLY A 48 16.90 -19.82 2.51
C GLY A 48 18.15 -19.77 1.61
N LEU A 49 17.95 -19.74 0.29
CA LEU A 49 19.05 -19.78 -0.68
C LEU A 49 19.74 -18.41 -0.73
N ARG A 50 21.06 -18.44 -0.92
CA ARG A 50 21.81 -17.22 -1.23
C ARG A 50 21.44 -16.75 -2.63
N LEU A 51 21.14 -15.47 -2.73
CA LEU A 51 20.83 -14.80 -3.98
C LEU A 51 22.16 -14.30 -4.56
N ASN A 52 22.51 -14.75 -5.76
CA ASN A 52 23.72 -14.32 -6.45
C ASN A 52 23.51 -12.95 -7.09
N ASP A 53 24.57 -12.14 -7.11
CA ASP A 53 24.54 -10.86 -7.80
C ASP A 53 24.51 -11.09 -9.32
N LEU A 54 23.53 -10.47 -9.98
CA LEU A 54 23.30 -10.61 -11.43
C LEU A 54 23.85 -9.41 -12.22
N TYR A 55 24.28 -8.37 -11.52
CA TYR A 55 24.76 -7.12 -12.10
C TYR A 55 26.10 -6.77 -11.50
N GLU A 56 26.91 -6.04 -12.26
CA GLU A 56 28.22 -5.57 -11.80
C GLU A 56 28.06 -4.51 -10.70
N THR A 57 28.81 -4.66 -9.61
CA THR A 57 28.79 -3.74 -8.47
C THR A 57 29.15 -2.32 -8.90
N GLY A 58 28.47 -1.31 -8.32
CA GLY A 58 28.69 0.10 -8.64
C GLY A 58 27.93 0.59 -9.88
N THR A 59 27.11 -0.27 -10.49
CA THR A 59 26.20 0.14 -11.58
C THR A 59 24.82 0.50 -11.06
N VAL A 60 24.10 1.36 -11.78
CA VAL A 60 22.70 1.69 -11.49
C VAL A 60 21.80 0.44 -11.50
N ALA A 61 22.13 -0.54 -12.35
CA ALA A 61 21.39 -1.80 -12.43
C ALA A 61 21.58 -2.66 -11.17
N PHE A 62 22.78 -2.66 -10.59
CA PHE A 62 23.08 -3.32 -9.32
C PHE A 62 22.30 -2.70 -8.17
N ASP A 63 22.32 -1.37 -8.05
CA ASP A 63 21.55 -0.67 -7.00
C ASP A 63 20.05 -0.91 -7.14
N ALA A 64 19.53 -0.84 -8.38
CA ALA A 64 18.13 -1.13 -8.66
C ALA A 64 17.76 -2.58 -8.33
N PHE A 65 18.65 -3.54 -8.66
CA PHE A 65 18.45 -4.95 -8.33
C PHE A 65 18.38 -5.19 -6.83
N HIS A 66 19.32 -4.65 -6.04
CA HIS A 66 19.30 -4.80 -4.59
C HIS A 66 18.12 -4.09 -3.93
N ALA A 67 17.71 -2.94 -4.46
CA ALA A 67 16.46 -2.29 -4.04
C ALA A 67 15.24 -3.20 -4.32
N GLY A 68 15.23 -3.89 -5.46
CA GLY A 68 14.23 -4.90 -5.80
C GLY A 68 14.25 -6.10 -4.86
N VAL A 69 15.43 -6.61 -4.51
CA VAL A 69 15.58 -7.71 -3.55
C VAL A 69 15.02 -7.34 -2.19
N ALA A 70 15.28 -6.12 -1.71
CA ALA A 70 14.73 -5.61 -0.45
C ALA A 70 13.19 -5.56 -0.49
N GLU A 71 12.61 -5.04 -1.59
CA GLU A 71 11.16 -5.03 -1.78
C GLU A 71 10.57 -6.44 -1.80
N GLY A 72 11.16 -7.37 -2.56
CA GLY A 72 10.68 -8.75 -2.64
C GLY A 72 10.68 -9.48 -1.29
N ARG A 73 11.72 -9.27 -0.47
CA ARG A 73 11.77 -9.77 0.92
C ARG A 73 10.64 -9.17 1.77
N ALA A 74 10.36 -7.88 1.60
CA ALA A 74 9.26 -7.22 2.32
C ALA A 74 7.89 -7.75 1.87
N ILE A 75 7.69 -7.98 0.56
CA ILE A 75 6.48 -8.62 0.01
C ILE A 75 6.29 -10.01 0.64
N TRP A 76 7.35 -10.83 0.67
CA TRP A 76 7.30 -12.15 1.29
C TRP A 76 6.94 -12.10 2.77
N ALA A 77 7.59 -11.23 3.55
CA ALA A 77 7.30 -11.10 4.98
C ALA A 77 5.82 -10.75 5.23
N ARG A 78 5.24 -9.87 4.39
CA ARG A 78 3.81 -9.52 4.47
C ARG A 78 2.90 -10.67 4.08
N HIS A 79 3.27 -11.43 3.05
CA HIS A 79 2.51 -12.62 2.64
C HIS A 79 2.45 -13.66 3.77
N ILE A 80 3.58 -13.92 4.42
CA ILE A 80 3.66 -14.78 5.60
C ILE A 80 2.81 -14.23 6.73
N ALA A 81 2.92 -12.93 7.01
CA ALA A 81 2.17 -12.29 8.07
C ALA A 81 0.65 -12.32 7.80
N ALA A 82 0.22 -12.18 6.55
CA ALA A 82 -1.19 -12.28 6.14
C ALA A 82 -1.69 -13.73 6.31
N LYS A 83 -0.91 -14.71 5.84
CA LYS A 83 -1.18 -16.14 6.06
C LYS A 83 -1.24 -16.49 7.55
N ALA A 84 -0.42 -15.85 8.39
CA ALA A 84 -0.41 -16.01 9.84
C ALA A 84 -1.49 -15.19 10.57
N ALA A 85 -2.38 -14.50 9.84
CA ALA A 85 -3.43 -13.63 10.39
C ALA A 85 -2.91 -12.53 11.34
N LEU A 86 -1.70 -12.02 11.11
CA LEU A 86 -1.14 -10.92 11.88
C LEU A 86 -1.91 -9.60 11.62
N PRO A 87 -1.93 -8.66 12.59
CA PRO A 87 -2.63 -7.38 12.45
C PRO A 87 -2.28 -6.63 11.16
N ARG A 88 -3.27 -6.12 10.42
CA ARG A 88 -3.11 -5.45 9.12
C ARG A 88 -2.09 -4.31 9.09
N ARG A 89 -1.89 -3.61 10.21
CA ARG A 89 -0.83 -2.59 10.36
C ARG A 89 0.59 -3.11 10.08
N LEU A 90 0.80 -4.42 10.19
CA LEU A 90 2.06 -5.11 9.89
C LEU A 90 2.12 -5.65 8.45
N LEU A 91 1.03 -5.53 7.68
CA LEU A 91 0.85 -6.10 6.34
C LEU A 91 0.88 -5.06 5.20
N ALA A 92 1.07 -3.78 5.50
CA ALA A 92 1.01 -2.71 4.49
C ALA A 92 2.13 -2.88 3.43
N PRO A 93 1.83 -2.84 2.10
CA PRO A 93 2.85 -2.94 1.07
C PRO A 93 3.93 -1.86 1.22
N ALA A 94 5.19 -2.18 0.93
CA ALA A 94 6.32 -1.25 1.03
C ALA A 94 6.25 -0.09 0.01
N ASN A 95 5.26 -0.16 -0.87
CA ASN A 95 4.99 0.77 -1.93
C ASN A 95 3.57 1.39 -1.83
N ALA A 96 2.80 1.23 -0.74
CA ALA A 96 1.36 1.47 -0.76
C ALA A 96 0.90 2.95 -0.74
N SER A 97 0.97 3.61 -1.89
CA SER A 97 0.04 4.69 -2.22
C SER A 97 -1.42 4.17 -2.30
N ASP A 98 -1.58 2.89 -2.67
CA ASP A 98 -2.89 2.28 -2.93
C ASP A 98 -3.66 1.85 -1.67
N LEU A 99 -2.98 1.60 -0.53
CA LEU A 99 -3.69 1.43 0.75
C LEU A 99 -4.23 2.75 1.24
N LEU A 100 -3.51 3.86 1.10
CA LEU A 100 -4.08 5.17 1.42
C LEU A 100 -5.34 5.42 0.59
N ALA A 101 -5.35 5.12 -0.70
CA ALA A 101 -6.54 5.31 -1.53
C ALA A 101 -7.70 4.37 -1.14
N ALA A 102 -7.47 3.07 -0.99
CA ALA A 102 -8.52 2.12 -0.62
C ALA A 102 -9.02 2.30 0.83
N GLU A 103 -8.12 2.60 1.77
CA GLU A 103 -8.45 2.92 3.16
C GLU A 103 -9.14 4.29 3.26
N LEU A 104 -8.77 5.28 2.45
CA LEU A 104 -9.49 6.56 2.35
C LEU A 104 -10.88 6.37 1.73
N ILE A 105 -11.04 5.50 0.74
CA ILE A 105 -12.35 5.20 0.13
C ILE A 105 -13.24 4.47 1.15
N GLN A 106 -12.71 3.46 1.83
CA GLN A 106 -13.46 2.71 2.84
C GLN A 106 -13.77 3.57 4.07
N ALA A 107 -12.81 4.37 4.54
CA ALA A 107 -13.05 5.38 5.58
C ALA A 107 -14.08 6.40 5.11
N GLY A 108 -14.03 6.83 3.85
CA GLY A 108 -15.01 7.73 3.23
C GLY A 108 -16.42 7.17 3.30
N GLN A 109 -16.62 5.89 2.95
CA GLN A 109 -17.93 5.23 3.04
C GLN A 109 -18.47 5.18 4.49
N ILE A 110 -17.61 4.84 5.45
CA ILE A 110 -17.98 4.80 6.88
C ILE A 110 -18.33 6.21 7.37
N ILE A 111 -17.51 7.21 7.01
CA ILE A 111 -17.72 8.61 7.36
C ILE A 111 -19.05 9.10 6.76
N THR A 112 -19.32 8.86 5.48
CA THR A 112 -20.60 9.25 4.85
C THR A 112 -21.80 8.62 5.55
N VAL A 113 -21.73 7.34 5.93
CA VAL A 113 -22.80 6.69 6.70
C VAL A 113 -22.97 7.38 8.05
N MET A 114 -21.90 7.70 8.78
CA MET A 114 -21.97 8.41 10.06
C MET A 114 -22.57 9.80 9.92
N LEU A 115 -22.15 10.57 8.91
CA LEU A 115 -22.65 11.93 8.65
C LEU A 115 -24.14 11.95 8.33
N ASN A 116 -24.62 10.96 7.56
CA ASN A 116 -26.05 10.84 7.24
C ASN A 116 -26.94 10.59 8.46
N HIS A 117 -26.37 10.17 9.59
CA HIS A 117 -27.09 9.95 10.85
C HIS A 117 -26.87 11.09 11.86
N MET A 118 -26.14 12.14 11.50
CA MET A 118 -25.89 13.30 12.36
C MET A 118 -26.95 14.39 12.17
N THR A 119 -27.22 15.12 13.25
CA THR A 119 -28.03 16.35 13.22
C THR A 119 -27.23 17.53 12.64
N ALA A 120 -27.91 18.57 12.18
CA ALA A 120 -27.27 19.77 11.61
C ALA A 120 -26.28 20.45 12.59
N VAL A 121 -26.57 20.40 13.89
CA VAL A 121 -25.67 20.95 14.94
C VAL A 121 -24.38 20.13 15.02
N GLN A 122 -24.49 18.80 15.03
CA GLN A 122 -23.33 17.90 15.09
C GLN A 122 -22.45 18.01 13.83
N LEU A 123 -23.06 18.20 12.66
CA LEU A 123 -22.32 18.46 11.42
C LEU A 123 -21.53 19.78 11.49
N GLY A 124 -22.12 20.82 12.10
CA GLY A 124 -21.44 22.09 12.38
C GLY A 124 -20.22 21.93 13.29
N ASP A 125 -20.33 21.13 14.35
CA ASP A 125 -19.23 20.87 15.29
C ASP A 125 -18.09 20.08 14.63
N VAL A 126 -18.41 19.07 13.81
CA VAL A 126 -17.42 18.31 13.04
C VAL A 126 -16.67 19.22 12.06
N ARG A 127 -17.39 20.11 11.36
CA ARG A 127 -16.77 21.09 10.46
C ARG A 127 -15.80 22.01 11.21
N LEU A 128 -16.21 22.56 12.35
CA LEU A 128 -15.34 23.40 13.18
C LEU A 128 -14.08 22.67 13.65
N GLN A 129 -14.19 21.37 13.96
CA GLN A 129 -13.04 20.57 14.35
C GLN A 129 -12.09 20.30 13.17
N LEU A 130 -12.63 20.04 11.98
CA LEU A 130 -11.84 19.87 10.75
C LEU A 130 -11.13 21.17 10.34
N GLU A 131 -11.76 22.33 10.55
CA GLU A 131 -11.15 23.65 10.35
C GLU A 131 -10.00 23.89 11.33
N LYS A 132 -10.19 23.60 12.63
CA LYS A 132 -9.14 23.70 13.65
C LYS A 132 -7.94 22.79 13.36
N GLN A 133 -8.16 21.64 12.73
CA GLN A 133 -7.10 20.73 12.32
C GLN A 133 -6.49 21.07 10.96
N GLY A 134 -6.96 22.14 10.29
CA GLY A 134 -6.44 22.58 9.00
C GLY A 134 -6.75 21.63 7.84
N VAL A 135 -7.78 20.80 7.97
CA VAL A 135 -8.20 19.85 6.92
C VAL A 135 -9.05 20.56 5.86
N VAL A 136 -9.94 21.43 6.33
CA VAL A 136 -10.77 22.33 5.52
C VAL A 136 -10.53 23.78 5.95
N THR A 137 -10.82 24.73 5.07
CA THR A 137 -10.77 26.16 5.34
C THR A 137 -12.15 26.77 5.04
N SER A 138 -12.38 28.01 5.50
CA SER A 138 -13.58 28.76 5.14
C SER A 138 -13.74 28.97 3.62
N ALA A 139 -12.68 28.77 2.84
CA ALA A 139 -12.64 28.88 1.39
C ALA A 139 -12.58 27.53 0.64
N GLY A 140 -12.68 26.38 1.33
CA GLY A 140 -12.63 25.06 0.70
C GLY A 140 -11.76 24.04 1.44
N TYR A 141 -10.83 23.37 0.76
CA TYR A 141 -9.96 22.34 1.33
C TYR A 141 -8.48 22.76 1.30
N ALA A 142 -7.70 22.32 2.29
CA ALA A 142 -6.26 22.64 2.37
C ALA A 142 -5.37 21.62 1.63
N SER A 143 -5.90 20.47 1.25
CA SER A 143 -5.11 19.36 0.70
C SER A 143 -4.95 19.43 -0.82
N ARG A 144 -3.73 19.21 -1.31
CA ARG A 144 -3.42 19.11 -2.76
C ARG A 144 -3.55 17.68 -3.32
N ALA A 145 -3.94 16.71 -2.50
CA ALA A 145 -4.08 15.31 -2.92
C ALA A 145 -5.47 15.10 -3.55
N PRO A 146 -5.57 14.72 -4.84
CA PRO A 146 -6.85 14.56 -5.53
C PRO A 146 -7.81 13.58 -4.85
N GLU A 147 -7.27 12.54 -4.21
CA GLU A 147 -8.05 11.50 -3.53
C GLU A 147 -8.68 12.02 -2.24
N ARG A 148 -7.96 12.90 -1.50
CA ARG A 148 -8.50 13.54 -0.29
C ARG A 148 -9.58 14.57 -0.64
N GLN A 149 -9.40 15.28 -1.77
CA GLN A 149 -10.40 16.21 -2.27
C GLN A 149 -11.70 15.48 -2.64
N ALA A 150 -11.60 14.38 -3.39
CA ALA A 150 -12.77 13.57 -3.78
C ALA A 150 -13.57 13.07 -2.56
N ALA A 151 -12.88 12.64 -1.49
CA ALA A 151 -13.53 12.20 -0.26
C ALA A 151 -14.26 13.34 0.49
N LEU A 152 -13.68 14.54 0.55
CA LEU A 152 -14.30 15.71 1.19
C LEU A 152 -15.53 16.21 0.44
N VAL A 153 -15.49 16.20 -0.89
CA VAL A 153 -16.65 16.54 -1.75
C VAL A 153 -17.77 15.52 -1.56
N ALA A 154 -17.44 14.21 -1.61
CA ALA A 154 -18.42 13.15 -1.41
C ALA A 154 -19.08 13.18 -0.02
N ALA A 155 -18.37 13.67 1.00
CA ALA A 155 -18.87 13.83 2.37
C ALA A 155 -19.62 15.16 2.61
N GLY A 156 -19.71 16.05 1.61
CA GLY A 156 -20.41 17.33 1.73
C GLY A 156 -19.65 18.41 2.52
N PHE A 157 -18.35 18.21 2.75
CA PHE A 157 -17.49 19.18 3.46
C PHE A 157 -16.79 20.18 2.52
N ALA A 158 -16.87 19.97 1.21
CA ALA A 158 -16.30 20.85 0.19
C ALA A 158 -17.20 20.86 -1.07
N GLU A 159 -17.19 21.98 -1.80
CA GLU A 159 -17.82 22.08 -3.12
C GLU A 159 -16.86 21.53 -4.20
N ALA A 160 -17.44 20.99 -5.28
CA ALA A 160 -16.71 20.36 -6.39
C ALA A 160 -15.97 21.37 -7.28
#